data_AF-A0A828YXY2-F1
#
_entry.id   AF-A0A828YXY2-F1
#
_cell.length_a   1.000
_cell.length_b   1.000
_cell.length_c   1.000
_cell.angle_alpha   90.00
_cell.angle_beta   90.00
_cell.angle_gamma   90.00
#
_symmetry.space_group_name_H-M   'P 1'
#
loop_
_entity.id
_entity.type
_entity.pdbx_description
1 polymer ?
#
loop_
_entity_poly.entity_id
_entity_poly.type
_entity_poly.pdbx_seq_one_letter_code
_entity_poly.pdbx_strand_id
1 'polypeptide(L)'
;MIFSFIVGNLSLQEFEAFLYGSKEIENAFKYDDYIELLSLNFNKNSNRYEAFKIIEKNVDMSEYEVWRLNKIFNSIINKEKNYPQLIASLYDLYCKGYFFYKYSAA
;
A
#
# COMPACT_ATOMS: atom_id res chain seq x y z
N MET A 1 -7.26 5.20 -0.19
CA MET A 1 -7.62 3.75 -0.17
C MET A 1 -6.61 2.89 -0.92
N ILE A 2 -5.98 3.41 -1.97
CA ILE A 2 -5.01 2.71 -2.82
C ILE A 2 -3.87 2.06 -2.00
N PHE A 3 -3.17 2.81 -1.15
CA PHE A 3 -2.08 2.26 -0.33
C PHE A 3 -2.54 1.17 0.65
N SER A 4 -3.78 1.25 1.16
CA SER A 4 -4.37 0.21 2.00
C SER A 4 -4.62 -1.09 1.22
N PHE A 5 -4.97 -1.00 -0.06
CA PHE A 5 -5.09 -2.17 -0.93
C PHE A 5 -3.72 -2.80 -1.23
N ILE A 6 -2.72 -1.97 -1.58
CA ILE A 6 -1.33 -2.40 -1.84
C ILE A 6 -0.76 -3.19 -0.65
N VAL A 7 -0.94 -2.72 0.58
CA VAL A 7 -0.39 -3.37 1.79
C VAL A 7 -1.19 -4.60 2.27
N GLY A 8 -2.31 -4.94 1.62
CA GLY A 8 -3.10 -6.12 2.00
C GLY A 8 -4.22 -5.85 3.00
N ASN A 9 -4.38 -4.61 3.48
CA ASN A 9 -5.38 -4.26 4.48
C ASN A 9 -6.80 -4.14 3.93
N LEU A 10 -6.93 -4.07 2.60
CA LEU A 10 -8.20 -3.99 1.91
C LEU A 10 -8.40 -5.26 1.08
N SER A 11 -9.58 -5.88 1.20
CA SER A 11 -9.98 -7.00 0.36
C SER A 11 -10.17 -6.57 -1.09
N LEU A 12 -10.24 -7.54 -2.00
CA LEU A 12 -10.42 -7.27 -3.42
C LEU A 12 -11.80 -6.66 -3.71
N GLN A 13 -12.82 -7.10 -2.96
CA GLN A 13 -14.20 -6.65 -3.05
C GLN A 13 -14.39 -5.24 -2.48
N GLU A 14 -13.76 -4.94 -1.34
CA GLU A 14 -13.74 -3.56 -0.82
C GLU A 14 -13.04 -2.60 -1.79
N PHE A 15 -12.03 -3.09 -2.51
CA PHE A 15 -11.30 -2.29 -3.49
C PHE A 15 -12.16 -2.04 -4.73
N GLU A 16 -12.87 -3.07 -5.21
CA GLU A 16 -13.83 -2.94 -6.30
C GLU A 16 -14.93 -1.91 -5.96
N ALA A 17 -15.51 -1.99 -4.75
CA ALA A 17 -16.50 -1.02 -4.30
C ALA A 17 -15.95 0.42 -4.26
N PHE A 18 -14.70 0.58 -3.83
CA PHE A 18 -14.00 1.87 -3.86
C PHE A 18 -13.76 2.36 -5.30
N LEU A 19 -13.35 1.47 -6.21
CA LEU A 19 -13.07 1.79 -7.61
C LEU A 19 -14.31 2.33 -8.33
N TYR A 20 -15.48 1.75 -8.09
CA TYR A 20 -16.74 2.22 -8.68
C TYR A 20 -17.36 3.41 -7.93
N GLY A 21 -17.05 3.58 -6.65
CA GLY A 21 -17.61 4.64 -5.81
C GLY A 21 -16.83 5.96 -5.78
N SER A 22 -15.60 5.99 -6.31
CA SER A 22 -14.69 7.14 -6.23
C SER A 22 -14.15 7.55 -7.60
N LYS A 23 -14.01 8.87 -7.81
CA LYS A 23 -13.30 9.44 -8.97
C LYS A 23 -11.81 9.66 -8.75
N GLU A 24 -11.29 9.25 -7.59
CA GLU A 24 -9.87 9.42 -7.23
C GLU A 24 -8.96 8.73 -8.25
N ILE A 25 -9.29 7.49 -8.63
CA ILE A 25 -8.50 6.70 -9.59
C ILE A 25 -8.67 7.23 -11.02
N GLU A 26 -9.89 7.59 -11.41
CA GLU A 26 -10.22 8.08 -12.77
C GLU A 26 -9.34 9.28 -13.18
N ASN A 27 -9.03 10.18 -12.24
CA ASN A 27 -8.22 11.37 -12.53
C ASN A 27 -6.71 11.17 -12.29
N ALA A 28 -6.33 10.21 -11.45
CA ALA A 28 -4.93 10.00 -11.07
C ALA A 28 -4.21 9.01 -12.01
N PHE A 29 -4.96 8.08 -12.63
CA PHE A 29 -4.39 7.00 -13.43
C PHE A 29 -4.42 7.36 -14.92
N LYS A 30 -3.51 6.77 -15.69
CA LYS A 30 -3.60 6.80 -17.15
C LYS A 30 -4.91 6.14 -17.58
N TYR A 31 -5.56 6.72 -18.58
CA TYR A 31 -6.87 6.25 -19.04
C TYR A 31 -6.87 4.76 -19.40
N ASP A 32 -5.87 4.28 -20.14
CA ASP A 32 -5.79 2.87 -20.54
C ASP A 32 -5.63 1.93 -19.34
N ASP A 33 -4.77 2.29 -18.38
CA ASP A 33 -4.59 1.51 -17.15
C ASP A 33 -5.87 1.54 -16.28
N TYR A 34 -6.60 2.65 -16.25
CA TYR A 34 -7.88 2.75 -15.54
C TYR A 34 -8.94 1.83 -16.17
N ILE A 35 -9.06 1.82 -17.51
CA ILE A 35 -9.97 0.92 -18.22
C ILE A 35 -9.58 -0.55 -18.04
N GLU A 36 -8.27 -0.86 -18.06
CA GLU A 36 -7.75 -2.19 -17.77
C GLU A 36 -8.14 -2.64 -16.35
N LEU A 37 -7.98 -1.75 -15.36
CA LEU A 37 -8.33 -2.01 -13.97
C LEU A 37 -9.83 -2.29 -13.80
N LEU A 38 -10.70 -1.51 -14.44
CA LEU A 38 -12.15 -1.72 -14.44
C LEU A 38 -12.57 -3.03 -15.12
N SER A 39 -11.77 -3.53 -16.05
CA SER A 39 -12.06 -4.76 -16.80
C SER A 39 -11.71 -6.03 -16.03
N LEU A 40 -11.03 -5.92 -14.88
CA LEU A 40 -10.69 -7.07 -14.05
C LEU A 40 -11.92 -7.71 -13.43
N ASN A 41 -11.90 -9.04 -13.35
CA ASN A 41 -12.91 -9.78 -12.59
C ASN A 41 -12.51 -9.86 -11.11
N PHE A 42 -13.03 -8.97 -10.28
CA PHE A 42 -12.72 -8.88 -8.84
C PHE A 42 -13.27 -10.05 -8.00
N ASN A 43 -14.11 -10.92 -8.56
CA ASN A 43 -14.52 -12.16 -7.90
C ASN A 43 -13.42 -13.24 -7.92
N LYS A 44 -12.40 -13.08 -8.77
CA LYS A 44 -11.26 -14.00 -8.82
C LYS A 44 -10.13 -13.45 -7.97
N ASN A 45 -9.87 -14.07 -6.82
CA ASN A 45 -8.78 -13.65 -5.92
C ASN A 45 -7.40 -13.58 -6.61
N SER A 46 -7.15 -14.41 -7.64
CA SER A 46 -5.93 -14.34 -8.46
C SER A 46 -5.72 -12.98 -9.11
N ASN A 47 -6.79 -12.24 -9.40
CA ASN A 47 -6.72 -10.91 -10.02
C ASN A 47 -6.25 -9.82 -9.06
N ARG A 48 -6.08 -10.10 -7.77
CA ARG A 48 -5.44 -9.16 -6.84
C ARG A 48 -4.04 -8.76 -7.33
N TYR A 49 -3.29 -9.72 -7.84
CA TYR A 49 -1.94 -9.48 -8.33
C TYR A 49 -1.95 -8.62 -9.61
N GLU A 50 -2.89 -8.87 -10.53
CA GLU A 50 -3.04 -8.04 -11.73
C GLU A 50 -3.49 -6.62 -11.39
N ALA A 51 -4.46 -6.47 -10.47
CA ALA A 51 -4.86 -5.16 -9.97
C ALA A 51 -3.69 -4.40 -9.34
N PHE A 52 -2.88 -5.08 -8.52
CA PHE A 52 -1.67 -4.49 -7.92
C PHE A 52 -0.70 -3.97 -8.99
N LYS A 53 -0.42 -4.76 -10.03
CA LYS A 53 0.50 -4.35 -11.11
C LYS A 53 0.02 -3.10 -11.83
N ILE A 54 -1.27 -2.99 -12.12
CA ILE A 54 -1.84 -1.83 -12.81
C ILE A 54 -1.73 -0.59 -11.92
N ILE A 55 -2.04 -0.75 -10.63
CA ILE A 55 -1.93 0.32 -9.63
C ILE A 55 -0.48 0.80 -9.48
N GLU A 56 0.47 -0.14 -9.38
CA GLU A 56 1.89 0.16 -9.19
C GLU A 56 2.46 1.04 -10.31
N LYS A 57 1.97 0.90 -11.56
CA LYS A 57 2.37 1.76 -12.69
C LYS A 57 1.91 3.21 -12.56
N ASN A 58 0.87 3.47 -11.78
CA ASN A 58 0.17 4.75 -11.70
C ASN A 58 0.36 5.46 -10.35
N VAL A 59 1.09 4.85 -9.43
CA VAL A 59 1.31 5.34 -8.08
C VAL A 59 2.78 5.72 -7.90
N ASP A 60 3.03 6.83 -7.20
CA ASP A 60 4.37 7.14 -6.73
C ASP A 60 4.74 6.19 -5.59
N MET A 61 5.61 5.22 -5.89
CA MET A 61 6.07 4.25 -4.92
C MET A 61 6.93 4.86 -3.81
N SER A 62 7.49 6.06 -4.02
CA SER A 62 8.18 6.83 -2.99
C SER A 62 7.18 7.37 -1.97
N GLU A 63 6.03 7.89 -2.43
CA GLU A 63 4.95 8.34 -1.55
C GLU A 63 4.35 7.17 -0.76
N TYR A 64 4.14 6.03 -1.43
CA TYR A 64 3.73 4.80 -0.76
C TYR A 64 4.70 4.39 0.34
N GLU A 65 6.01 4.43 0.07
CA GLU A 65 7.04 4.08 1.06
C GLU A 65 6.96 5.00 2.27
N VAL A 66 6.89 6.31 2.06
CA VAL A 66 6.73 7.30 3.14
C VAL A 66 5.47 7.04 3.96
N TRP A 67 4.33 6.80 3.30
CA TRP A 67 3.08 6.45 3.96
C TRP A 67 3.21 5.17 4.79
N ARG A 68 3.85 4.13 4.25
CA ARG A 68 4.06 2.84 4.93
C ARG A 68 4.88 3.01 6.19
N LEU A 69 5.98 3.75 6.11
CA LEU A 69 6.86 4.01 7.26
C LEU A 69 6.14 4.83 8.34
N ASN A 70 5.44 5.89 7.96
CA ASN A 70 4.64 6.69 8.89
C ASN A 70 3.61 5.83 9.64
N LYS A 71 2.97 4.88 8.95
CA LYS A 71 2.04 3.95 9.58
C LYS A 71 2.73 3.06 10.62
N ILE A 72 3.88 2.48 10.26
CA ILE A 72 4.68 1.65 11.19
C ILE A 72 5.08 2.45 12.43
N PHE A 73 5.63 3.66 12.24
CA PHE A 73 6.05 4.52 13.34
C PHE A 73 4.88 4.93 14.24
N ASN A 74 3.75 5.33 13.67
CA ASN A 74 2.57 5.70 14.45
C ASN A 74 2.03 4.52 15.26
N SER A 75 1.99 3.30 14.70
CA SER A 75 1.60 2.11 15.45
C SER A 75 2.54 1.82 16.62
N ILE A 76 3.85 2.11 16.48
CA ILE A 76 4.83 1.97 17.56
C ILE A 76 4.64 3.03 18.64
N ILE A 77 4.53 4.31 18.26
CA ILE A 77 4.33 5.44 19.18
C ILE A 77 3.07 5.22 20.03
N ASN A 78 1.98 4.76 19.39
CA ASN A 78 0.70 4.52 20.05
C ASN A 78 0.64 3.16 20.77
N LYS A 79 1.72 2.37 20.76
CA LYS A 79 1.81 1.03 21.38
C LYS A 79 0.63 0.12 20.99
N GLU A 80 0.28 0.13 19.71
CA GLU A 80 -0.75 -0.77 19.19
C GLU A 80 -0.37 -2.23 19.42
N LYS A 81 -1.34 -3.14 19.41
CA LYS A 81 -1.22 -4.53 19.86
C LYS A 81 0.04 -5.28 19.36
N ASN A 82 0.52 -4.96 18.16
CA ASN A 82 1.66 -5.63 17.51
C ASN A 82 2.95 -4.77 17.45
N TYR A 83 3.06 -3.72 18.27
CA TYR A 83 4.22 -2.82 18.23
C TYR A 83 5.59 -3.51 18.42
N PRO A 84 5.75 -4.57 19.25
CA PRO A 84 7.05 -5.24 19.36
C PRO A 84 7.49 -5.91 18.04
N GLN A 85 6.55 -6.50 17.31
CA GLN A 85 6.82 -7.10 16.00
C GLN A 85 7.16 -6.04 14.95
N LEU A 86 6.55 -4.86 15.04
CA LEU A 86 6.86 -3.73 14.16
C LEU A 86 8.27 -3.21 14.40
N ILE A 87 8.75 -3.16 15.64
CA ILE A 87 10.14 -2.80 15.97
C ILE A 87 11.11 -3.81 15.35
N ALA A 88 10.84 -5.12 15.48
CA ALA A 88 11.66 -6.14 14.82
C ALA A 88 11.67 -5.98 13.29
N SER A 89 10.52 -5.66 12.70
CA SER A 89 10.40 -5.42 11.26
C SER A 89 11.21 -4.19 10.80
N LEU A 90 11.29 -3.12 11.62
CA LEU A 90 12.15 -1.96 11.34
C LEU A 90 13.63 -2.34 11.36
N TYR A 91 14.04 -3.22 12.28
CA TYR A 91 15.40 -3.74 12.30
C TYR A 91 15.73 -4.57 11.05
N ASP A 92 14.79 -5.39 10.58
CA ASP A 92 14.94 -6.11 9.32
C ASP A 92 15.07 -5.16 8.12
N LEU A 93 14.30 -4.07 8.10
CA LEU A 93 14.41 -3.03 7.07
C LEU A 93 15.77 -2.33 7.12
N TYR A 94 16.27 -2.00 8.32
CA TYR A 94 17.62 -1.46 8.49
C TYR A 94 18.67 -2.39 7.87
N CYS A 95 18.58 -3.69 8.15
CA CYS A 95 19.47 -4.71 7.56
C CYS A 95 19.36 -4.80 6.03
N LYS A 96 18.21 -4.40 5.45
CA LYS A 96 17.95 -4.39 4.00
C LYS A 96 18.33 -3.08 3.31
N GLY A 97 19.06 -2.18 3.99
CA GLY A 97 19.59 -0.96 3.39
C GLY A 97 18.82 0.33 3.75
N TYR A 98 17.87 0.26 4.69
CA TYR A 98 17.22 1.47 5.25
C TYR A 98 18.15 2.12 6.29
N PHE A 99 19.37 2.48 5.87
CA PHE A 99 20.40 2.98 6.78
C PHE A 99 20.07 4.34 7.40
N PHE A 100 19.08 5.06 6.87
CA PHE A 100 18.60 6.30 7.48
C PHE A 100 18.03 6.09 8.89
N TYR A 101 17.64 4.86 9.27
CA TYR A 101 17.28 4.53 10.66
C TYR A 101 18.43 4.61 11.65
N LYS A 102 19.69 4.57 11.19
CA LYS A 102 20.85 4.75 12.06
C LYS A 102 20.80 6.09 12.82
N TYR A 103 20.17 7.09 12.24
CA TYR A 103 20.10 8.45 12.79
C TYR A 103 18.81 8.72 13.59
N SER A 104 17.84 7.80 13.57
CA SER A 104 16.56 7.97 14.29
C SER A 104 16.55 7.37 15.70
N ALA A 105 17.66 6.76 16.13
CA ALA A 105 17.82 6.16 17.46
C ALA A 105 18.65 7.05 18.43
N ALA A 106 18.82 8.33 18.11
CA ALA A 106 19.56 9.31 18.92
C ALA A 106 18.62 10.22 19.70
#